data_AF-M4RWS0-F1
#
_entry.id   AF-M4RWS0-F1
#
_cell.length_a   1.000
_cell.length_b   1.000
_cell.length_c   1.000
_cell.angle_alpha   90.00
_cell.angle_beta   90.00
_cell.angle_gamma   90.00
#
_symmetry.space_group_name_H-M   'P 1'
#
loop_
_entity.id
_entity.type
_entity.pdbx_description
1 polymer ?
#
loop_
_entity_poly.entity_id
_entity_poly.type
_entity_poly.pdbx_seq_one_letter_code
_entity_poly.pdbx_strand_id
1 'polypeptide(L)'
;MDYFRQHYLNSLDEAALPLVSPLITNDISESPDSYILTLGFDPLRDDGIEYAVRLKAAGISTHHEHYADCMHGFISVTAVSARAKQATHNVAMALNKFNH
;
A
#
# COMPACT_ATOMS: atom_id res chain seq x y z
N MET A 1 8.31 -1.32 -13.68
CA MET A 1 8.63 -0.24 -12.71
C MET A 1 9.85 0.58 -13.10
N ASP A 2 10.77 0.03 -13.90
CA ASP A 2 12.04 0.69 -14.26
C ASP A 2 11.87 2.08 -14.87
N TYR A 3 10.90 2.26 -15.78
CA TYR A 3 10.58 3.57 -16.35
C TYR A 3 10.29 4.61 -15.26
N PHE A 4 9.38 4.32 -14.32
CA PHE A 4 9.06 5.25 -13.23
C PHE A 4 10.26 5.52 -12.33
N ARG A 5 11.07 4.50 -12.03
CA ARG A 5 12.29 4.66 -11.21
C ARG A 5 13.31 5.58 -11.88
N GLN A 6 13.55 5.40 -13.18
CA GLN A 6 14.49 6.22 -13.94
C GLN A 6 14.06 7.70 -14.08
N HIS A 7 12.76 7.98 -13.95
CA HIS A 7 12.22 9.34 -14.05
C HIS A 7 11.96 10.01 -12.70
N TYR A 8 11.90 9.24 -11.61
CA TYR A 8 11.72 9.78 -10.26
C TYR A 8 13.04 9.96 -9.51
N LEU A 9 13.97 9.03 -9.67
CA LEU A 9 15.26 9.02 -8.95
C LEU A 9 16.33 9.79 -9.72
N ASN A 10 17.22 10.48 -9.00
CA ASN A 10 18.40 11.10 -9.60
C ASN A 10 19.46 10.05 -9.97
N SER A 11 19.51 8.94 -9.21
CA SER A 11 20.30 7.75 -9.51
C SER A 11 19.61 6.50 -8.98
N LEU A 12 19.90 5.33 -9.55
CA LEU A 12 19.27 4.07 -9.09
C LEU A 12 19.67 3.68 -7.65
N ASP A 13 20.80 4.19 -7.15
CA ASP A 13 21.24 3.96 -5.77
C ASP A 13 20.27 4.58 -4.75
N GLU A 14 19.52 5.62 -5.15
CA GLU A 14 18.49 6.24 -4.31
C GLU A 14 17.33 5.29 -4.00
N ALA A 15 17.17 4.18 -4.75
CA ALA A 15 16.17 3.16 -4.45
C ALA A 15 16.36 2.52 -3.06
N ALA A 16 17.58 2.57 -2.51
CA ALA A 16 17.91 2.10 -1.17
C ALA A 16 17.78 3.19 -0.09
N LEU A 17 17.24 4.37 -0.41
CA LEU A 17 16.96 5.38 0.59
C LEU A 17 15.61 5.10 1.28
N PRO A 18 15.53 5.19 2.63
CA PRO A 18 14.27 4.99 3.37
C PRO A 18 13.10 5.86 2.90
N LEU A 19 13.38 7.08 2.43
CA LEU A 19 12.36 7.99 1.91
C LEU A 19 11.79 7.56 0.55
N VAL A 20 12.52 6.72 -0.20
CA VAL A 20 12.07 6.14 -1.47
C VAL A 20 11.43 4.77 -1.23
N SER A 21 12.01 3.98 -0.33
CA SER A 21 11.60 2.62 -0.01
C SER A 21 11.29 2.52 1.50
N PRO A 22 10.08 2.88 1.95
CA PRO A 22 9.73 2.83 3.38
C PRO A 22 9.88 1.45 4.01
N LEU A 23 9.83 0.40 3.20
CA LEU A 23 10.02 -0.98 3.62
C LEU A 23 11.38 -1.25 4.29
N ILE A 24 12.42 -0.45 3.99
CA ILE A 24 13.76 -0.59 4.56
C ILE A 24 14.08 0.44 5.67
N THR A 25 13.13 1.30 6.04
CA THR A 25 13.31 2.27 7.14
C THR A 25 13.55 1.54 8.45
N ASN A 26 14.63 1.76 9.19
CA ASN A 26 14.94 0.95 10.38
C ASN A 26 13.87 1.00 11.48
N ASP A 27 13.41 2.20 11.83
CA ASP A 27 12.40 2.42 12.87
C ASP A 27 11.12 2.97 12.25
N ILE A 28 10.02 2.26 12.49
CA ILE A 28 8.68 2.61 12.03
C ILE A 28 7.71 2.76 13.19
N SER A 29 8.17 2.72 14.45
CA SER A 29 7.32 2.70 15.66
C SER A 29 6.39 3.91 15.79
N GLU A 30 6.79 5.06 15.23
CA GLU A 30 6.00 6.30 15.19
C GLU A 30 5.05 6.39 13.98
N SER A 31 4.90 5.32 13.19
CA SER A 31 3.97 5.32 12.06
C SER A 31 2.52 5.33 12.56
N PRO A 32 1.61 6.02 11.87
CA PRO A 32 0.20 6.05 12.25
C PRO A 32 -0.46 4.69 12.03
N ASP A 33 -1.58 4.50 12.72
CA ASP A 33 -2.52 3.43 12.40
C ASP A 33 -2.85 3.42 10.90
N SER A 34 -2.84 2.22 10.31
CA SER A 34 -2.68 2.07 8.88
C SER A 34 -3.72 1.13 8.28
N TYR A 35 -4.16 1.46 7.07
CA TYR A 35 -4.92 0.57 6.20
C TYR A 35 -4.09 0.27 4.95
N ILE A 36 -3.80 -1.01 4.70
CA ILE A 36 -3.03 -1.47 3.55
C ILE A 36 -3.93 -2.32 2.65
N LEU A 37 -4.08 -1.92 1.39
CA LEU A 37 -4.78 -2.67 0.35
C LEU A 37 -3.75 -3.28 -0.61
N THR A 38 -3.87 -4.57 -0.91
CA THR A 38 -3.02 -5.26 -1.90
C THR A 38 -3.87 -6.02 -2.90
N LEU A 39 -3.35 -6.23 -4.11
CA LEU A 39 -4.10 -6.80 -5.24
C LEU A 39 -3.35 -8.00 -5.82
N GLY A 40 -4.07 -8.99 -6.34
CA GLY A 40 -3.48 -10.26 -6.78
C GLY A 40 -2.59 -10.14 -8.02
N PHE A 41 -2.99 -9.32 -8.98
CA PHE A 41 -2.28 -9.06 -10.24
C PHE A 41 -1.54 -7.71 -10.20
N ASP A 42 -0.85 -7.44 -9.10
CA ASP A 42 -0.10 -6.21 -8.88
C ASP A 42 1.38 -6.54 -8.60
N PRO A 43 2.34 -6.00 -9.37
CA PRO A 43 3.75 -6.21 -9.11
C PRO A 43 4.24 -5.67 -7.75
N LEU A 44 3.47 -4.78 -7.10
CA LEU A 44 3.76 -4.24 -5.78
C LEU A 44 3.15 -5.06 -4.63
N ARG A 45 2.45 -6.15 -4.94
CA ARG A 45 1.69 -6.94 -3.97
C ARG A 45 2.55 -7.36 -2.78
N ASP A 46 3.69 -7.96 -3.05
CA ASP A 46 4.50 -8.62 -2.02
C ASP A 46 5.16 -7.58 -1.10
N ASP A 47 5.65 -6.45 -1.63
CA ASP A 47 6.15 -5.32 -0.83
C ASP A 47 5.06 -4.75 0.09
N GLY A 48 3.82 -4.62 -0.41
CA GLY A 48 2.69 -4.16 0.37
C GLY A 48 2.29 -5.13 1.49
N ILE A 49 2.31 -6.44 1.21
CA ILE A 49 2.06 -7.48 2.22
C ILE A 49 3.14 -7.43 3.30
N GLU A 50 4.41 -7.37 2.91
CA GLU A 50 5.54 -7.32 3.84
C GLU A 50 5.47 -6.06 4.72
N TYR A 51 5.16 -4.90 4.14
CA TYR A 51 5.01 -3.67 4.91
C TYR A 51 3.87 -3.76 5.93
N ALA A 52 2.73 -4.36 5.57
CA ALA A 52 1.63 -4.59 6.50
C ALA A 52 2.00 -5.54 7.65
N VAL A 53 2.76 -6.60 7.37
CA VAL A 53 3.29 -7.50 8.40
C VAL A 53 4.22 -6.74 9.33
N ARG A 54 5.09 -5.90 8.76
CA ARG A 54 6.07 -5.12 9.51
C ARG A 54 5.42 -4.11 10.46
N LEU A 55 4.41 -3.36 10.00
CA LEU A 55 3.64 -2.44 10.83
C LEU A 55 2.97 -3.17 12.01
N LYS A 56 2.34 -4.32 11.74
CA LYS A 56 1.73 -5.15 12.81
C LYS A 56 2.75 -5.63 13.83
N ALA A 57 3.93 -6.07 13.36
CA ALA A 57 5.01 -6.53 14.23
C ALA A 57 5.57 -5.39 15.11
N ALA A 58 5.52 -4.14 14.64
CA ALA A 58 5.87 -2.95 15.40
C ALA A 58 4.77 -2.49 16.37
N GLY A 59 3.63 -3.20 16.46
CA GLY A 59 2.53 -2.89 17.37
C GLY A 59 1.53 -1.84 16.86
N ILE A 60 1.63 -1.45 15.59
CA ILE A 60 0.75 -0.44 14.98
C ILE A 60 -0.58 -1.09 14.57
N SER A 61 -1.71 -0.44 14.87
CA SER A 61 -3.02 -0.94 14.47
C SER A 61 -3.11 -0.89 12.94
N THR A 62 -3.01 -2.06 12.33
CA THR A 62 -2.92 -2.17 10.86
C THR A 62 -4.00 -3.09 10.34
N HIS A 63 -4.91 -2.53 9.55
CA HIS A 63 -5.85 -3.31 8.76
C HIS A 63 -5.22 -3.63 7.40
N HIS A 64 -5.19 -4.91 7.02
CA HIS A 64 -4.68 -5.34 5.72
C HIS A 64 -5.76 -6.12 4.99
N GLU A 65 -6.07 -5.70 3.78
CA GLU A 65 -7.06 -6.33 2.90
C GLU A 65 -6.42 -6.71 1.57
N HIS A 66 -6.73 -7.91 1.08
CA HIS A 66 -6.16 -8.45 -0.16
C HIS A 66 -7.25 -8.85 -1.16
N TYR A 67 -7.19 -8.29 -2.36
CA TYR A 67 -8.12 -8.58 -3.47
C TYR A 67 -7.40 -9.40 -4.54
N ALA A 68 -7.48 -10.73 -4.42
CA ALA A 68 -6.76 -11.66 -5.31
C ALA A 68 -7.17 -11.57 -6.79
N ASP A 69 -8.35 -11.01 -7.07
CA ASP A 69 -8.97 -10.92 -8.39
C ASP A 69 -8.69 -9.59 -9.13
N CYS A 70 -7.92 -8.68 -8.52
CA CYS A 70 -7.75 -7.30 -9.01
C CYS A 70 -6.32 -6.98 -9.47
N MET A 71 -6.19 -5.98 -10.35
CA MET A 71 -4.92 -5.49 -10.91
C MET A 71 -4.50 -4.13 -10.34
N HIS A 72 -3.23 -3.76 -10.49
CA HIS A 72 -2.72 -2.44 -10.10
C HIS A 72 -3.59 -1.28 -10.65
N GLY A 73 -3.83 -0.25 -9.84
CA GLY A 73 -4.66 0.91 -10.20
C GLY A 73 -6.18 0.68 -10.20
N PHE A 74 -6.65 -0.51 -9.79
CA PHE A 74 -8.05 -0.91 -9.80
C PHE A 74 -9.04 0.06 -9.10
N ILE A 75 -8.64 0.74 -8.02
CA ILE A 75 -9.51 1.72 -7.33
C ILE A 75 -9.87 2.93 -8.21
N SER A 76 -9.08 3.23 -9.24
CA SER A 76 -9.28 4.39 -10.11
C SER A 76 -10.34 4.18 -11.19
N VAL A 77 -10.83 2.94 -11.40
CA VAL A 77 -11.79 2.61 -12.47
C VAL A 77 -13.22 2.40 -11.98
N THR A 78 -13.61 3.10 -10.90
CA THR A 78 -14.94 2.99 -10.24
C THR A 78 -16.11 3.33 -11.16
N ALA A 79 -15.90 4.13 -12.21
CA ALA A 79 -16.91 4.48 -13.19
C ALA A 79 -17.38 3.28 -14.04
N VAL A 80 -16.51 2.28 -14.22
CA VAL A 80 -16.75 1.13 -15.11
C VAL A 80 -16.66 -0.23 -14.40
N SER A 81 -16.24 -0.26 -13.13
CA SER A 81 -16.10 -1.48 -12.34
C SER A 81 -16.89 -1.39 -11.04
N ALA A 82 -17.94 -2.22 -10.93
CA ALA A 82 -18.72 -2.37 -9.70
C ALA A 82 -17.85 -2.89 -8.54
N ARG A 83 -16.91 -3.80 -8.83
CA ARG A 83 -15.95 -4.31 -7.83
C ARG A 83 -15.07 -3.16 -7.31
N ALA A 84 -14.60 -2.27 -8.18
CA ALA A 84 -13.78 -1.12 -7.77
C ALA A 84 -14.58 -0.14 -6.92
N LYS A 85 -15.82 0.14 -7.33
CA LYS A 85 -16.75 0.96 -6.56
C LYS A 85 -16.99 0.40 -5.15
N GLN A 86 -17.19 -0.92 -5.04
CA GLN A 86 -17.36 -1.58 -3.75
C GLN A 86 -16.09 -1.51 -2.90
N ALA A 87 -14.91 -1.78 -3.48
CA ALA A 87 -13.65 -1.71 -2.75
C ALA A 87 -13.37 -0.29 -2.23
N THR A 88 -13.56 0.75 -3.06
CA THR A 88 -13.41 2.14 -2.63
C THR A 88 -14.38 2.50 -1.50
N HIS A 89 -15.62 2.00 -1.55
CA HIS A 89 -16.57 2.17 -0.44
C HIS A 89 -16.08 1.47 0.84
N ASN A 90 -15.58 0.23 0.75
CA ASN A 90 -15.05 -0.50 1.89
C ASN A 90 -13.86 0.23 2.53
N VAL A 91 -12.94 0.76 1.72
CA VAL A 91 -11.81 1.59 2.19
C VAL A 91 -12.34 2.82 2.95
N ALA A 92 -13.27 3.57 2.36
CA ALA A 92 -13.85 4.75 2.99
C ALA A 92 -14.53 4.42 4.34
N MET A 93 -15.26 3.30 4.41
CA MET A 93 -15.88 2.84 5.65
C MET A 93 -14.84 2.39 6.69
N ALA A 94 -13.75 1.76 6.26
CA ALA A 94 -12.67 1.34 7.14
C ALA A 94 -11.93 2.51 7.78
N LEU A 95 -11.84 3.66 7.09
CA LEU A 95 -11.23 4.87 7.64
C LEU A 95 -11.93 5.37 8.90
N ASN A 96 -13.23 5.11 9.07
CA ASN A 96 -13.95 5.48 10.30
C ASN A 96 -13.38 4.81 11.55
N LYS A 97 -12.63 3.70 11.41
CA LYS A 97 -11.99 3.01 12.54
C LYS A 97 -10.78 3.78 13.09
N PHE A 98 -10.25 4.75 12.34
CA PHE A 98 -9.11 5.58 12.74
C PHE A 98 -9.52 7.00 13.16
N ASN A 99 -10.82 7.31 13.13
CA ASN A 99 -11.34 8.55 13.68
C ASN A 99 -11.47 8.40 15.21
N HIS A 100 -10.40 8.76 15.93
CA HIS A 100 -10.41 8.92 17.38
C HIS A 100 -10.91 10.32 17.79
#